data_AF-A0A3P7WYS5-F1
#
_entry.id   AF-A0A3P7WYS5-F1
#
_cell.length_a   1.000
_cell.length_b   1.000
_cell.length_c   1.000
_cell.angle_alpha   90.00
_cell.angle_beta   90.00
_cell.angle_gamma   90.00
#
_symmetry.space_group_name_H-M   'P 1'
#
loop_
_entity.id
_entity.type
_entity.pdbx_description
1 polymer ?
#
loop_
_entity_poly.entity_id
_entity_poly.type
_entity_poly.pdbx_seq_one_letter_code
_entity_poly.pdbx_strand_id
1 'polypeptide(L)'
;MLDDLFYIGVHVRRGMDIEMNGRNIEHGHQAAPADYYKKAMEFAKGDREKVITFDTHLMSAQKRKEISDSGMIFFCPGVHREVDMAILAQCDALVLSTGTFSWWSGFLNQKSSQVNHYKYQVSVLAKVLLQRISEARL
;
A
#
# COMPACT_ATOMS: atom_id res chain seq x y z
N MET A 1 20.62 -8.84 -20.46
CA MET A 1 19.84 -7.66 -20.03
C MET A 1 18.83 -8.19 -19.02
N LEU A 2 18.71 -7.57 -17.85
CA LEU A 2 17.62 -7.91 -16.91
C LEU A 2 16.32 -7.49 -17.62
N ASP A 3 15.64 -8.45 -18.24
CA ASP A 3 14.34 -8.23 -18.89
C ASP A 3 13.44 -7.39 -17.97
N ASP A 4 12.70 -6.42 -18.53
CA ASP A 4 11.84 -5.44 -17.83
C ASP A 4 11.07 -6.05 -16.65
N LEU A 5 11.71 -6.05 -15.47
CA LEU A 5 11.10 -6.47 -14.22
C LEU A 5 10.19 -5.35 -13.75
N PHE A 6 8.92 -5.67 -13.53
CA PHE A 6 7.94 -4.71 -13.04
C PHE A 6 7.74 -4.92 -11.53
N TYR A 7 8.01 -3.88 -10.74
CA TYR A 7 7.97 -3.96 -9.29
C TYR A 7 6.64 -3.40 -8.77
N ILE A 8 5.90 -4.20 -8.01
CA ILE A 8 4.68 -3.79 -7.34
C ILE A 8 4.93 -3.70 -5.84
N GLY A 9 4.89 -2.49 -5.30
CA GLY A 9 5.00 -2.27 -3.86
C GLY A 9 3.65 -2.47 -3.18
N VAL A 10 3.57 -3.34 -2.17
CA VAL A 10 2.33 -3.65 -1.47
C VAL A 10 2.46 -3.36 0.02
N HIS A 11 1.75 -2.35 0.51
CA HIS A 11 1.73 -2.03 1.94
C HIS A 11 0.47 -2.56 2.61
N VAL A 12 0.61 -3.59 3.44
CA VAL A 12 -0.48 -4.23 4.19
C VAL A 12 -0.49 -3.76 5.64
N ARG A 13 -1.37 -2.81 6.00
CA ARG A 13 -1.57 -2.45 7.42
C ARG A 13 -2.54 -3.43 8.07
N ARG A 14 -2.06 -4.19 9.07
CA ARG A 14 -2.83 -5.16 9.87
C ARG A 14 -2.42 -5.14 11.34
N GLY A 15 -3.27 -5.72 12.19
CA GLY A 15 -3.02 -5.90 13.63
C GLY A 15 -4.00 -5.14 14.52
N MET A 16 -3.88 -5.33 15.84
CA MET A 16 -4.77 -4.77 16.86
C MET A 16 -4.97 -3.25 16.72
N ASP A 17 -3.97 -2.51 16.24
CA ASP A 17 -4.07 -1.07 16.08
C ASP A 17 -5.16 -0.65 15.05
N ILE A 18 -5.48 -1.44 14.04
CA ILE A 18 -6.56 -1.11 13.10
C ILE A 18 -7.85 -1.91 13.36
N GLU A 19 -7.75 -3.08 13.99
CA GLU A 19 -8.89 -3.97 14.21
C GLU A 19 -9.57 -3.76 15.57
N MET A 20 -8.87 -3.20 16.57
CA MET A 20 -9.35 -3.07 17.95
C MET A 20 -9.22 -1.66 18.55
N ASN A 21 -8.68 -0.68 17.81
CA ASN A 21 -8.56 0.70 18.28
C ASN A 21 -9.78 1.53 17.88
N GLY A 22 -10.62 1.90 18.86
CA GLY A 22 -11.86 2.65 18.64
C GLY A 22 -11.67 3.96 17.86
N ARG A 23 -10.56 4.68 18.08
CA ARG A 23 -10.25 5.92 17.34
C ARG A 23 -10.01 5.69 15.85
N ASN A 24 -9.37 4.57 15.50
CA ASN A 24 -9.11 4.24 14.10
C ASN A 24 -10.40 3.81 13.39
N ILE A 25 -11.29 3.09 14.09
CA ILE A 25 -12.63 2.74 13.57
C ILE A 25 -13.48 3.99 13.36
N GLU A 26 -13.51 4.92 14.32
CA GLU A 26 -14.23 6.20 14.20
C GLU A 26 -13.70 7.08 13.05
N HIS A 27 -12.40 7.03 12.77
CA HIS A 27 -11.80 7.72 11.63
C HIS A 27 -11.89 6.94 10.30
N GLY A 28 -12.56 5.78 10.28
CA GLY A 28 -12.79 4.98 9.08
C GLY A 28 -11.59 4.15 8.61
N HIS A 29 -10.55 4.02 9.44
CA HIS A 29 -9.40 3.16 9.17
C HIS A 29 -9.79 1.69 9.37
N GLN A 30 -10.21 1.05 8.28
CA GLN A 30 -10.50 -0.38 8.25
C GLN A 30 -9.36 -1.15 7.58
N ALA A 31 -9.08 -2.35 8.09
CA ALA A 31 -8.17 -3.29 7.44
C ALA A 31 -8.72 -3.65 6.05
N ALA A 32 -7.85 -3.61 5.04
CA ALA A 32 -8.25 -4.03 3.71
C ALA A 32 -8.44 -5.55 3.66
N PRO A 33 -9.54 -6.04 3.06
CA PRO A 33 -9.77 -7.47 2.89
C PRO A 33 -8.74 -8.06 1.91
N ALA A 34 -8.49 -9.37 2.00
CA ALA A 34 -7.56 -10.06 1.09
C ALA A 34 -7.93 -9.85 -0.39
N ASP A 35 -9.23 -9.90 -0.71
CA ASP A 35 -9.76 -9.69 -2.06
C ASP A 35 -9.39 -8.34 -2.67
N TYR A 36 -9.25 -7.29 -1.84
CA TYR A 36 -8.79 -6.00 -2.33
C TYR A 36 -7.37 -6.10 -2.88
N TYR A 37 -6.45 -6.67 -2.10
CA TYR A 37 -5.06 -6.80 -2.53
C TYR A 37 -4.96 -7.66 -3.77
N LYS A 38 -5.66 -8.79 -3.82
CA LYS A 38 -5.68 -9.67 -4.98
C LYS A 38 -6.12 -8.92 -6.25
N LYS A 39 -7.26 -8.23 -6.20
CA LYS A 39 -7.77 -7.47 -7.35
C LYS A 39 -6.86 -6.29 -7.73
N ALA A 40 -6.32 -5.58 -6.75
CA ALA A 40 -5.45 -4.42 -6.97
C ALA A 40 -4.07 -4.82 -7.53
N MET A 41 -3.51 -5.95 -7.08
CA MET A 41 -2.26 -6.49 -7.63
C MET A 41 -2.46 -6.99 -9.07
N GLU A 42 -3.54 -7.71 -9.37
CA GLU A 42 -3.85 -8.13 -10.74
C GLU A 42 -4.08 -6.92 -11.65
N PHE A 43 -4.77 -5.89 -11.18
CA PHE A 43 -4.96 -4.64 -11.93
C PHE A 43 -3.64 -3.89 -12.16
N ALA A 44 -2.75 -3.84 -11.18
CA ALA A 44 -1.44 -3.21 -11.30
C ALA A 44 -0.47 -3.98 -12.19
N LYS A 45 -0.55 -5.31 -12.15
CA LYS A 45 0.21 -6.21 -13.01
C LYS A 45 -0.19 -6.01 -14.48
N GLY A 46 -1.48 -5.99 -14.78
CA GLY A 46 -1.98 -6.00 -16.16
C GLY A 46 -1.51 -7.27 -16.88
N ASP A 47 -1.00 -7.13 -18.11
CA ASP A 47 -0.56 -8.25 -18.94
C ASP A 47 0.90 -8.70 -18.67
N ARG A 48 1.54 -8.16 -17.62
CA ARG A 48 2.98 -8.41 -17.34
C ARG A 48 3.20 -9.74 -16.66
N GLU A 49 4.17 -10.52 -17.11
CA GLU A 49 4.45 -11.86 -16.54
C GLU A 49 5.39 -11.84 -15.34
N LYS A 50 6.32 -10.86 -15.27
CA LYS A 50 7.37 -10.79 -14.23
C LYS A 50 7.09 -9.67 -13.24
N VAL A 51 6.40 -10.01 -12.16
CA VAL A 51 6.10 -9.10 -11.05
C VAL A 51 6.87 -9.48 -9.80
N ILE A 52 7.51 -8.47 -9.18
CA ILE A 52 8.07 -8.57 -7.83
C ILE A 52 7.19 -7.78 -6.86
N THR A 53 6.62 -8.48 -5.89
CA THR A 53 5.77 -7.88 -4.86
C THR A 53 6.55 -7.69 -3.57
N PHE A 54 6.62 -6.47 -3.04
CA PHE A 54 7.19 -6.17 -1.72
C PHE A 54 6.08 -6.01 -0.67
N ASP A 55 6.03 -6.91 0.30
CA ASP A 55 5.12 -6.82 1.46
C ASP A 55 5.89 -6.34 2.70
N THR A 56 5.47 -5.20 3.25
CA THR A 56 6.11 -4.52 4.38
C THR A 56 5.55 -4.95 5.74
N HIS A 57 4.61 -5.89 5.78
CA HIS A 57 4.05 -6.40 7.02
C HIS A 57 3.67 -7.87 6.89
N LEU A 58 4.24 -8.72 7.75
CA LEU A 58 4.09 -10.18 7.75
C LEU A 58 2.64 -10.66 7.55
N MET A 59 2.26 -10.94 6.31
CA MET A 59 1.18 -11.86 6.00
C MET A 59 1.55 -13.25 6.50
N SER A 60 0.63 -13.96 7.17
CA SER A 60 0.86 -15.34 7.62
C SER A 60 1.19 -16.26 6.44
N ALA A 61 2.00 -17.30 6.68
CA ALA A 61 2.51 -18.21 5.65
C ALA A 61 1.46 -18.78 4.70
N GLN A 62 0.27 -19.01 5.23
CA GLN A 62 -0.85 -19.58 4.50
C GLN A 62 -1.43 -18.62 3.48
N LYS A 63 -1.61 -17.33 3.85
CA LYS A 63 -2.09 -16.28 2.94
C LYS A 63 -1.04 -15.89 1.89
N ARG A 64 0.25 -16.14 2.17
CA ARG A 64 1.33 -15.95 1.19
C ARG A 64 1.18 -16.87 -0.03
N LYS A 65 0.71 -18.10 0.19
CA LYS A 65 0.53 -19.11 -0.86
C LYS A 65 -0.68 -18.82 -1.75
N GLU A 66 -1.71 -18.19 -1.21
CA GLU A 66 -2.94 -17.80 -1.95
C GLU A 66 -2.72 -16.61 -2.90
N ILE A 67 -1.66 -15.82 -2.67
CA ILE A 67 -1.31 -14.66 -3.51
C ILE A 67 -0.28 -15.06 -4.59
N SER A 68 0.49 -16.14 -4.38
CA SER A 68 1.68 -16.46 -5.19
C SER A 68 1.42 -17.20 -6.51
N ASP A 69 0.18 -17.34 -6.96
CA ASP A 69 -0.09 -18.05 -8.23
C ASP A 69 0.33 -17.25 -9.47
N SER A 70 0.76 -15.98 -9.34
CA SER A 70 0.95 -15.07 -10.48
C SER A 70 2.26 -14.26 -10.54
N GLY A 71 3.24 -14.49 -9.63
CA GLY A 71 4.55 -13.81 -9.64
C GLY A 71 5.51 -14.16 -8.48
N MET A 72 6.74 -13.61 -8.49
CA MET A 72 7.72 -13.77 -7.41
C MET A 72 7.45 -12.75 -6.29
N ILE A 73 7.22 -13.20 -5.06
CA ILE A 73 6.94 -12.30 -3.93
C ILE A 73 8.18 -12.21 -3.04
N PHE A 74 8.69 -11.00 -2.82
CA PHE A 74 9.80 -10.72 -1.92
C PHE A 74 9.28 -10.03 -0.66
N PHE A 75 9.64 -10.57 0.51
CA PHE A 75 9.17 -10.01 1.78
C PHE A 75 10.23 -9.08 2.35
N CYS A 76 9.83 -7.85 2.65
CA CYS A 76 10.66 -6.95 3.43
C CYS A 76 10.44 -7.25 4.92
N PRO A 77 11.51 -7.49 5.70
CA PRO A 77 11.36 -7.89 7.10
C PRO A 77 10.76 -6.81 8.01
N GLY A 78 10.51 -5.59 7.50
CA GLY A 78 9.74 -4.57 8.21
C GLY A 78 10.42 -4.00 9.46
N VAL A 79 11.74 -4.16 9.57
CA VAL A 79 12.51 -3.75 10.76
C VAL A 79 12.58 -2.22 10.85
N HIS A 80 12.66 -1.54 9.71
CA HIS A 80 12.79 -0.09 9.60
C HIS A 80 11.76 0.44 8.62
N ARG A 81 10.80 1.24 9.12
CA ARG A 81 9.67 1.77 8.33
C ARG A 81 10.15 2.68 7.20
N GLU A 82 11.24 3.40 7.43
CA GLU A 82 11.92 4.24 6.48
C GLU A 82 12.50 3.45 5.30
N VAL A 83 13.02 2.24 5.55
CA VAL A 83 13.53 1.34 4.51
C VAL A 83 12.38 0.79 3.68
N ASP A 84 11.30 0.36 4.32
CA ASP A 84 10.09 -0.09 3.63
C ASP A 84 9.53 1.02 2.72
N MET A 85 9.48 2.26 3.22
CA MET A 85 9.02 3.42 2.46
C MET A 85 9.94 3.72 1.28
N ALA A 86 11.26 3.61 1.45
CA ALA A 86 12.22 3.77 0.36
C ALA A 86 12.06 2.69 -0.72
N ILE A 87 11.78 1.44 -0.35
CA ILE A 87 11.51 0.35 -1.29
C ILE A 87 10.23 0.62 -2.08
N LEU A 88 9.15 1.02 -1.39
CA LEU A 88 7.90 1.40 -2.03
C LEU A 88 8.10 2.58 -2.98
N ALA A 89 8.92 3.58 -2.62
CA ALA A 89 9.19 4.74 -3.49
C ALA A 89 9.85 4.37 -4.84
N GLN A 90 10.49 3.19 -4.93
CA GLN A 90 11.20 2.73 -6.13
C GLN A 90 10.39 1.75 -7.01
N CYS A 91 9.19 1.36 -6.57
CA CYS A 91 8.29 0.46 -7.31
C CYS A 91 7.57 1.17 -8.47
N ASP A 92 7.21 0.41 -9.50
CA ASP A 92 6.54 0.90 -10.73
C ASP A 92 5.02 1.04 -10.60
N ALA A 93 4.45 0.30 -9.64
CA ALA A 93 3.08 0.42 -9.19
C ALA A 93 2.99 0.20 -7.67
N LEU A 94 1.96 0.77 -7.05
CA LEU A 94 1.72 0.67 -5.61
C LEU A 94 0.30 0.19 -5.30
N VAL A 95 0.18 -0.71 -4.31
CA VAL A 95 -1.07 -1.15 -3.71
C VAL A 95 -1.00 -0.90 -2.21
N LEU A 96 -1.81 0.02 -1.72
CA LEU A 96 -1.61 0.65 -0.42
C LEU A 96 -2.87 0.57 0.44
N SER A 97 -2.71 0.09 1.67
CA SER A 97 -3.78 0.10 2.69
C SER A 97 -4.09 1.51 3.24
N THR A 98 -5.04 1.61 4.18
CA THR A 98 -5.39 2.88 4.83
C THR A 98 -4.30 3.36 5.80
N GLY A 99 -4.05 4.67 5.82
CA GLY A 99 -3.20 5.31 6.84
C GLY A 99 -2.17 6.28 6.27
N THR A 100 -1.50 7.00 7.17
CA THR A 100 -0.50 8.03 6.85
C THR A 100 0.74 7.44 6.20
N PHE A 101 1.19 6.25 6.60
CA PHE A 101 2.33 5.58 5.99
C PHE A 101 2.08 5.38 4.48
N SER A 102 0.98 4.71 4.15
CA SER A 102 0.54 4.53 2.77
C SER A 102 0.40 5.86 2.01
N TRP A 103 -0.15 6.90 2.64
CA TRP A 103 -0.27 8.22 1.99
C TRP A 103 1.10 8.78 1.61
N TRP A 104 2.05 8.77 2.55
CA TRP A 104 3.41 9.25 2.31
C TRP A 104 4.16 8.38 1.30
N SER A 105 4.00 7.05 1.34
CA SER A 105 4.59 6.16 0.33
C SER A 105 4.08 6.46 -1.08
N GLY A 106 2.79 6.74 -1.22
CA GLY A 106 2.21 7.17 -2.51
C GLY A 106 2.71 8.55 -2.94
N PHE A 107 2.75 9.52 -2.02
CA PHE A 107 3.23 10.88 -2.28
C PHE A 107 4.71 10.94 -2.67
N LEU A 108 5.56 10.16 -2.00
CA LEU A 108 7.01 10.15 -2.23
C LEU A 108 7.41 9.33 -3.46
N ASN A 109 6.57 8.42 -3.93
CA ASN A 109 6.84 7.67 -5.15
C ASN A 109 6.54 8.52 -6.39
N GLN A 110 7.60 9.06 -7.00
CA GLN A 110 7.53 9.86 -8.24
C GLN A 110 7.69 9.01 -9.51
N LYS A 111 8.00 7.71 -9.37
CA LYS A 111 8.26 6.79 -10.48
C LYS A 111 6.98 6.06 -10.92
N SER A 112 6.08 5.81 -9.98
CA SER A 112 4.96 4.90 -10.16
C SER A 112 3.98 5.41 -11.22
N SER A 113 3.64 4.51 -12.13
CA SER A 113 2.59 4.73 -13.13
C SER A 113 1.18 4.56 -12.54
N GLN A 114 1.06 3.88 -11.39
CA GLN A 114 -0.23 3.56 -10.79
C GLN A 114 -0.13 3.44 -9.27
N VAL A 115 -1.00 4.16 -8.55
CA VAL A 115 -1.08 4.11 -7.08
C VAL A 115 -2.51 3.79 -6.66
N ASN A 116 -2.73 2.57 -6.17
CA ASN A 116 -4.04 2.09 -5.72
C ASN A 116 -4.13 2.18 -4.20
N HIS A 117 -5.11 2.92 -3.69
CA HIS A 117 -5.38 3.02 -2.24
C HIS A 117 -6.65 2.26 -1.86
N TYR A 118 -6.61 1.53 -0.73
CA TYR A 118 -7.80 0.94 -0.14
C TYR A 118 -8.64 2.01 0.56
N LYS A 119 -9.78 2.37 -0.04
CA LYS A 119 -10.72 3.41 0.42
C LYS A 119 -10.06 4.80 0.59
N TYR A 120 -10.88 5.86 0.56
CA TYR A 120 -10.41 7.24 0.61
C TYR A 120 -9.49 7.48 1.81
N GLN A 121 -8.22 7.78 1.53
CA GLN A 121 -7.27 8.25 2.52
C GLN A 121 -7.58 9.70 2.85
N VAL A 122 -8.57 9.91 3.71
CA VAL A 122 -8.61 11.17 4.43
C VAL A 122 -7.93 10.92 5.76
N SER A 123 -6.59 10.96 5.73
CA SER A 123 -5.84 11.14 6.97
C SER A 123 -6.43 12.37 7.67
N VAL A 124 -6.50 12.37 8.99
CA VAL A 124 -6.94 13.56 9.75
C VAL A 124 -6.16 14.79 9.27
N LEU A 125 -4.88 14.61 8.93
CA LEU A 125 -4.03 15.63 8.33
C LEU A 125 -4.53 16.12 6.96
N ALA A 126 -4.94 15.23 6.05
CA ALA A 126 -5.50 15.61 4.75
C ALA A 126 -6.87 16.28 4.89
N LYS A 127 -7.68 15.86 5.86
CA LYS A 127 -8.94 16.53 6.24
C LYS A 127 -8.65 17.96 6.70
N VAL A 128 -7.69 18.12 7.61
CA VAL A 128 -7.27 19.41 8.15
C VAL A 128 -6.64 20.28 7.06
N LEU A 129 -5.79 19.71 6.19
CA LEU A 129 -5.18 20.43 5.07
C LEU A 129 -6.22 20.87 4.05
N LEU A 130 -7.15 20.00 3.64
CA LEU A 130 -8.23 20.35 2.72
C LEU A 130 -9.15 21.41 3.32
N GLN A 131 -9.47 21.29 4.61
CA GLN A 131 -10.25 22.29 5.33
C GLN A 131 -9.52 23.64 5.41
N ARG A 132 -8.22 23.63 5.74
CA ARG A 132 -7.38 24.84 5.77
C ARG A 132 -7.19 25.46 4.39
N ILE A 133 -7.08 24.64 3.34
CA ILE A 133 -6.99 25.10 1.94
C ILE A 133 -8.35 25.69 1.50
N SER A 134 -9.47 25.11 1.93
CA SER A 134 -10.80 25.68 1.67
C SER A 134 -11.07 26.97 2.43
N GLU A 135 -10.57 27.09 3.66
CA GLU A 135 -10.64 28.32 4.48
C GLU A 135 -9.70 29.42 3.94
N ALA A 136 -8.63 29.05 3.22
CA ALA A 136 -7.66 29.96 2.62
C ALA A 136 -8.04 30.44 1.21
N ARG A 137 -9.09 29.87 0.59
CA ARG A 137 -9.72 30.46 -0.60
C ARG A 137 -10.87 31.36 -0.12
N LEU A 138 -10.66 32.66 -0.29
CA LEU A 138 -11.58 33.78 -0.03
C LEU A 138 -13.04 33.50 -0.42
#